data_AF-A0A5F2IGH1-F1
#
_entry.id   AF-A0A5F2IGH1-F1
#
_cell.length_a   1.000
_cell.length_b   1.000
_cell.length_c   1.000
_cell.angle_alpha   90.00
_cell.angle_beta   90.00
_cell.angle_gamma   90.00
#
_symmetry.space_group_name_H-M   'P 1'
#
loop_
_entity.id
_entity.type
_entity.pdbx_description
1 polymer ?
#
loop_
_entity_poly.entity_id
_entity_poly.type
_entity_poly.pdbx_seq_one_letter_code
_entity_poly.pdbx_strand_id
1 'polypeptide(L)'
;MEKEGSYIKRAKDLEVYRRAYAVSLEVHKATLVFPKIEQYALADQMRRSSKAICANLAEGFAVVAFWPHFRLRSPRIVSLAKSAEDGGTKRKINRVS
;
A
#
# COMPACT_ATOMS: atom_id res chain seq x y z
N MET A 1 18.49 8.70 11.50
CA MET A 1 18.65 7.24 11.41
C MET A 1 17.61 6.73 10.44
N GLU A 2 17.99 6.56 9.18
CA GLU A 2 17.15 5.91 8.18
C GLU A 2 16.91 4.47 8.64
N LYS A 3 15.65 4.08 8.81
CA LYS A 3 15.30 2.69 9.14
C LYS A 3 15.55 1.86 7.89
N GLU A 4 16.70 1.22 7.88
CA GLU A 4 17.09 0.15 6.97
C GLU A 4 15.90 -0.79 6.75
N GLY A 5 15.56 -1.01 5.48
CA GLY A 5 14.29 -1.58 5.03
C GLY A 5 14.04 -2.98 5.57
N SER A 6 13.45 -3.07 6.77
CA SER A 6 12.96 -4.32 7.32
C SER A 6 11.92 -4.90 6.37
N TYR A 7 12.19 -6.11 5.88
CA TYR A 7 11.24 -6.86 5.05
C TYR A 7 9.91 -6.98 5.79
N ILE A 8 8.84 -6.41 5.22
CA ILE A 8 7.51 -6.45 5.80
C ILE A 8 7.02 -7.90 5.68
N LYS A 9 6.95 -8.60 6.81
CA LYS A 9 6.56 -10.02 6.85
C LYS A 9 5.05 -10.19 7.05
N ARG A 10 4.40 -9.22 7.67
CA ARG A 10 2.97 -9.27 8.01
C ARG A 10 2.29 -7.97 7.61
N ALA A 11 1.00 -8.05 7.26
CA ALA A 11 0.19 -6.86 6.99
C ALA A 11 0.20 -5.84 8.14
N LYS A 12 0.33 -6.31 9.39
CA LYS A 12 0.40 -5.46 10.60
C LYS A 12 1.66 -4.60 10.67
N ASP A 13 2.71 -4.99 9.95
CA ASP A 13 3.97 -4.25 9.90
C ASP A 13 3.88 -3.06 8.92
N LEU A 14 2.82 -2.98 8.09
CA LEU A 14 2.54 -1.83 7.23
C LEU A 14 2.20 -0.60 8.08
N GLU A 15 2.90 0.51 7.85
CA GLU A 15 2.63 1.77 8.53
C GLU A 15 1.18 2.24 8.33
N VAL A 16 0.64 2.09 7.11
CA VAL A 16 -0.76 2.40 6.81
C VAL A 16 -1.74 1.53 7.60
N TYR A 17 -1.42 0.25 7.84
CA TYR A 17 -2.24 -0.63 8.67
C TYR A 17 -2.26 -0.15 10.12
N ARG A 18 -1.11 0.25 10.67
CA ARG A 18 -1.01 0.76 12.04
C ARG A 18 -1.84 2.04 12.22
N ARG A 19 -1.79 2.94 11.25
CA ARG A 19 -2.62 4.17 11.24
C ARG A 19 -4.10 3.86 11.13
N ALA A 20 -4.50 3.00 10.19
CA ALA A 20 -5.89 2.59 10.02
C ALA A 20 -6.44 1.92 11.30
N TYR A 21 -5.63 1.09 11.96
CA TYR A 21 -5.99 0.45 13.22
C TYR A 21 -6.18 1.46 14.35
N ALA A 22 -5.29 2.45 14.47
CA ALA A 22 -5.42 3.53 15.45
C ALA A 22 -6.72 4.32 15.26
N VAL A 23 -7.01 4.73 14.01
CA VAL A 23 -8.26 5.41 13.65
C VAL A 23 -9.46 4.51 13.98
N SER A 24 -9.38 3.20 13.73
CA SER A 24 -10.45 2.27 14.06
C SER A 24 -10.76 2.19 15.55
N LEU A 25 -9.74 2.26 16.39
CA LEU A 25 -9.92 2.34 17.84
C LEU A 25 -10.54 3.66 18.27
N GLU A 26 -10.14 4.78 17.66
CA GLU A 26 -10.73 6.09 17.94
C GLU A 26 -12.20 6.16 17.53
N VAL A 27 -12.53 5.70 16.33
CA VAL A 27 -13.92 5.58 15.87
C VAL A 27 -14.72 4.69 16.81
N HIS A 28 -14.17 3.54 17.22
CA HIS A 28 -14.85 2.67 18.17
C HIS A 28 -15.16 3.42 19.47
N LYS A 29 -14.17 4.07 20.08
CA LYS A 29 -14.36 4.85 21.32
C LYS A 29 -15.37 5.98 21.14
N ALA A 30 -15.30 6.74 20.05
CA ALA A 30 -16.22 7.82 19.75
C ALA A 30 -17.67 7.33 19.56
N THR A 31 -17.86 6.14 19.00
CA THR A 31 -19.21 5.58 18.80
C THR A 31 -19.83 5.01 20.08
N LEU A 32 -19.06 4.77 21.15
CA LEU A 32 -19.61 4.24 22.41
C LEU A 32 -20.50 5.23 23.15
N VAL A 33 -20.32 6.54 22.92
CA VAL A 33 -21.13 7.58 23.57
C VAL A 33 -22.44 7.86 22.84
N PHE A 34 -22.71 7.18 21.72
CA PHE A 34 -23.93 7.39 20.95
C PHE A 34 -25.16 6.89 21.71
N PRO A 35 -26.33 7.54 21.54
CA PRO A 35 -27.56 7.09 22.18
C PRO A 35 -27.93 5.68 21.72
N LYS A 36 -28.63 4.94 22.59
CA LYS A 36 -28.90 3.50 22.39
C LYS A 36 -29.61 3.18 21.07
N ILE A 37 -30.41 4.11 20.55
CA ILE A 37 -31.08 3.97 19.25
C ILE A 37 -30.08 3.95 18.08
N GLU A 38 -29.02 4.75 18.13
CA GLU A 38 -27.99 4.86 17.10
C GLU A 38 -26.88 3.81 17.23
N GLN A 39 -26.81 3.11 18.37
CA GLN A 39 -25.78 2.09 18.63
C GLN A 39 -25.80 0.94 17.61
N TYR A 40 -27.01 0.56 17.17
CA TYR A 40 -27.22 -0.56 16.23
C TYR A 40 -27.29 -0.12 14.77
N ALA A 41 -27.44 1.17 14.50
CA ALA A 41 -27.47 1.72 13.15
C ALA A 41 -26.13 2.39 12.84
N LEU A 42 -25.99 3.67 13.15
CA LEU A 42 -24.84 4.48 12.77
C LEU A 42 -23.53 4.01 13.42
N ALA A 43 -23.54 3.75 14.73
CA ALA A 43 -22.35 3.32 15.46
C ALA A 43 -21.83 1.95 14.99
N ASP A 44 -22.73 1.01 14.69
CA ASP A 44 -22.35 -0.30 14.17
C ASP A 44 -21.78 -0.19 12.75
N GLN A 45 -22.42 0.58 11.88
CA GLN A 45 -21.92 0.84 10.52
C GLN A 45 -20.54 1.49 10.53
N MET A 46 -20.32 2.51 11.35
CA MET A 46 -19.02 3.19 11.48
C MET A 46 -17.92 2.25 11.99
N ARG A 47 -18.22 1.41 12.97
CA ARG A 47 -17.25 0.43 13.51
C ARG A 47 -16.90 -0.63 12.48
N ARG A 48 -17.88 -1.16 11.74
CA ARG A 48 -17.65 -2.16 10.69
C ARG A 48 -16.89 -1.58 9.51
N SER A 49 -17.26 -0.40 9.02
CA SER A 49 -16.57 0.24 7.90
C SER A 49 -15.12 0.55 8.22
N SER A 50 -14.85 1.05 9.43
CA SER A 50 -13.48 1.32 9.88
C SER A 50 -12.62 0.06 9.99
N LYS A 51 -13.18 -1.04 10.51
CA LYS A 51 -12.48 -2.34 10.57
C LYS A 51 -12.25 -2.95 9.18
N ALA A 52 -13.16 -2.73 8.22
CA ALA A 52 -13.03 -3.23 6.86
C ALA A 52 -11.78 -2.69 6.16
N ILE A 53 -11.35 -1.45 6.46
CA ILE A 53 -10.09 -0.89 5.92
C ILE A 53 -8.89 -1.77 6.33
N CYS A 54 -8.83 -2.18 7.60
CA CYS A 54 -7.76 -3.06 8.08
C CYS A 54 -7.81 -4.44 7.43
N ALA A 55 -9.02 -4.99 7.23
CA ALA A 55 -9.21 -6.28 6.54
C ALA A 55 -8.75 -6.20 5.09
N ASN A 56 -9.18 -5.18 4.33
CA ASN A 56 -8.80 -4.99 2.93
C ASN A 56 -7.29 -4.82 2.76
N LEU A 57 -6.61 -4.12 3.68
CA LEU A 57 -5.15 -4.00 3.68
C LEU A 57 -4.46 -5.35 3.91
N ALA A 58 -5.01 -6.17 4.82
CA ALA A 58 -4.47 -7.50 5.09
C ALA A 58 -4.67 -8.46 3.91
N GLU A 59 -5.85 -8.44 3.30
CA GLU A 59 -6.15 -9.21 2.09
C GLU A 59 -5.26 -8.79 0.92
N GLY A 60 -5.14 -7.48 0.67
CA GLY A 60 -4.25 -6.96 -0.37
C GLY A 60 -2.79 -7.36 -0.17
N PHE A 61 -2.30 -7.32 1.07
CA PHE A 61 -0.96 -7.81 1.41
C PHE A 61 -0.81 -9.31 1.12
N ALA A 62 -1.82 -10.12 1.46
CA ALA A 62 -1.80 -11.55 1.20
C ALA A 62 -1.82 -11.87 -0.31
N VAL A 63 -2.58 -11.12 -1.11
CA VAL A 63 -2.60 -11.27 -2.58
C VAL A 63 -1.21 -11.00 -3.18
N VAL A 64 -0.55 -9.93 -2.75
CA VAL A 64 0.81 -9.59 -3.21
C VAL A 64 1.82 -10.67 -2.83
N ALA A 65 1.69 -11.25 -1.63
CA ALA A 65 2.55 -12.34 -1.17
C ALA A 65 2.28 -13.66 -1.92
N PHE A 66 1.01 -13.95 -2.24
CA PHE A 66 0.60 -15.20 -2.85
C PHE A 66 0.87 -15.26 -4.37
N TRP A 67 0.68 -14.15 -5.10
CA TRP A 67 0.85 -14.12 -6.55
C TRP A 67 2.00 -13.18 -7.00
N PRO A 68 3.27 -13.53 -6.75
CA PRO A 68 4.41 -12.69 -7.14
C PRO A 68 4.50 -12.42 -8.65
N HIS A 69 3.88 -13.28 -9.48
CA HIS A 69 3.75 -13.09 -10.93
C HIS A 69 2.77 -11.96 -11.32
N PHE A 70 1.83 -11.56 -10.46
CA PHE A 70 0.80 -10.53 -10.77
C PHE A 70 1.33 -9.12 -10.53
N ARG A 71 2.59 -9.00 -10.08
CA ARG A 71 3.35 -7.76 -10.19
C ARG A 71 3.44 -7.46 -11.69
N LEU A 72 2.53 -6.61 -12.18
CA LEU A 72 2.37 -6.23 -13.58
C LEU A 72 3.74 -6.02 -14.24
N ARG A 73 4.27 -7.10 -14.81
CA ARG A 73 5.47 -7.11 -15.61
C ARG A 73 5.04 -7.66 -16.95
N SER A 74 4.31 -6.82 -17.69
CA SER A 74 4.32 -6.96 -19.13
C SER A 74 5.77 -6.76 -19.56
N PRO A 75 6.44 -7.79 -20.12
CA PRO A 75 7.85 -7.67 -20.55
C PRO A 75 8.04 -6.52 -21.54
N ARG A 76 6.98 -6.20 -22.29
CA ARG A 76 6.93 -5.16 -23.31
C ARG A 76 7.09 -3.74 -22.74
N ILE A 77 6.52 -3.44 -21.58
CA ILE A 77 6.64 -2.10 -20.96
C ILE A 77 8.00 -1.94 -20.30
N VAL A 78 8.52 -3.01 -19.67
CA VAL A 78 9.85 -3.00 -19.06
C VAL A 78 10.96 -2.91 -20.10
N SER A 79 10.81 -3.55 -21.27
CA SER A 79 11.79 -3.42 -22.36
C SER A 79 11.78 -2.04 -22.99
N LEU A 80 10.62 -1.38 -23.11
CA LEU A 80 10.52 0.00 -23.61
C LEU A 80 11.18 1.01 -22.67
N ALA A 81 11.01 0.85 -21.36
CA ALA A 81 11.63 1.74 -20.37
C ALA A 81 13.17 1.57 -20.33
N LYS A 82 13.68 0.33 -20.45
CA LYS A 82 15.12 0.09 -20.53
C LYS A 82 15.76 0.65 -21.81
N SER A 83 15.09 0.52 -22.96
CA SER A 83 15.62 1.07 -24.22
C SER A 83 15.64 2.60 -24.28
N ALA A 84 14.94 3.30 -23.39
CA ALA A 84 14.98 4.76 -23.31
C ALA A 84 16.16 5.29 -22.48
N GLU A 85 16.77 4.48 -21.61
CA GLU A 85 17.90 4.88 -20.75
C GLU A 85 19.28 4.62 -21.38
N ASP A 86 19.38 3.73 -22.37
CA ASP A 86 20.65 3.38 -23.05
C ASP A 86 21.10 4.41 -24.12
N GLY A 87 20.44 5.58 -24.21
CA GLY A 87 20.73 6.63 -25.19
C GLY A 87 21.87 7.61 -24.82
N GLY A 88 22.64 7.34 -23.77
CA GLY A 88 23.57 8.30 -23.18
C GLY A 88 25.01 7.82 -23.00
N THR A 89 25.73 7.41 -24.06
CA THR A 89 27.21 7.28 -23.97
C THR A 89 27.92 7.58 -25.31
N LYS A 90 28.53 8.78 -25.33
CA LYS A 90 29.71 9.24 -26.10
C LYS A 90 29.66 9.18 -27.64
N ARG A 91 29.10 10.24 -28.25
CA ARG A 91 29.55 10.70 -29.58
C ARG A 91 30.99 11.21 -29.47
N LYS A 92 31.98 10.39 -29.85
CA LYS A 92 33.34 10.86 -30.18
C LYS A 92 33.24 11.73 -31.44
N ILE A 93 33.53 13.02 -31.30
CA ILE A 93 33.62 13.97 -32.40
C ILE A 93 35.07 13.90 -32.89
N ASN A 94 35.36 13.11 -33.93
CA ASN A 94 36.63 13.21 -34.63
C ASN A 94 36.53 14.36 -35.63
N ARG A 95 37.25 15.44 -35.34
CA ARG A 95 37.55 16.56 -36.24
C ARG A 95 38.52 16.02 -37.30
N VAL A 96 38.06 15.90 -38.53
CA VAL A 96 38.90 15.62 -39.71
C VAL A 96 39.57 16.93 -40.15
N SER A 97 40.89 16.88 -40.26
CA SER A 97 41.71 17.79 -41.06
C SER A 97 41.68 17.36 -42.53
#